data_AF-A0A535Y0H4-F1
#
_entry.id   AF-A0A535Y0H4-F1
#
_cell.length_a   1.000
_cell.length_b   1.000
_cell.length_c   1.000
_cell.angle_alpha   90.00
_cell.angle_beta   90.00
_cell.angle_gamma   90.00
#
_symmetry.space_group_name_H-M   'P 1'
#
loop_
_entity.id
_entity.type
_entity.pdbx_description
1 polymer ?
#
loop_
_entity_poly.entity_id
_entity_poly.type
_entity_poly.pdbx_seq_one_letter_code
_entity_poly.pdbx_strand_id
1 'polypeptide(L)'
;MSEQSSEIERNRAELKRMRAIVTRLDDEELSRPVNESWTVAGVLAHVAFWDGRALFLVEKLVRGEPLSPSDEEPEDVDWINDATRPLIHAIPPRRAADLALSLAEAVDERLASLKPELVRKTWPSDPTSPVNASRAEHRGEHLDEIEASLRN
;
A
#
# COMPACT_ATOMS: atom_id res chain seq x y z
N MET A 1 -18.60 -14.35 -9.29
CA MET A 1 -17.53 -13.33 -9.37
C MET A 1 -16.20 -14.07 -9.20
N SER A 2 -15.17 -13.76 -9.98
CA SER A 2 -13.83 -14.34 -9.76
C SER A 2 -13.18 -13.69 -8.53
N GLU A 3 -12.30 -14.40 -7.82
CA GLU A 3 -11.54 -13.86 -6.67
C GLU A 3 -10.80 -12.57 -7.02
N GLN A 4 -10.23 -12.49 -8.23
CA GLN A 4 -9.61 -11.27 -8.75
C GLN A 4 -10.56 -10.06 -8.76
N SER A 5 -11.82 -10.24 -9.16
CA SER A 5 -12.82 -9.16 -9.17
C SER A 5 -13.09 -8.67 -7.75
N SER A 6 -13.13 -9.59 -6.77
CA SER A 6 -13.32 -9.26 -5.36
C SER A 6 -12.15 -8.43 -4.81
N GLU A 7 -10.90 -8.82 -5.08
CA GLU A 7 -9.74 -8.08 -4.59
C GLU A 7 -9.62 -6.70 -5.23
N ILE A 8 -9.87 -6.57 -6.53
CA ILE A 8 -9.90 -5.27 -7.23
C ILE A 8 -10.97 -4.35 -6.63
N GLU A 9 -12.16 -4.87 -6.34
CA GLU A 9 -13.25 -4.10 -5.74
C GLU A 9 -12.91 -3.60 -4.33
N ARG A 10 -12.32 -4.47 -3.50
CA ARG A 10 -11.87 -4.10 -2.14
C ARG A 10 -10.74 -3.08 -2.17
N ASN A 11 -9.74 -3.25 -3.04
CA ASN A 11 -8.64 -2.29 -3.20
C ASN A 11 -9.17 -0.90 -3.59
N ARG A 12 -10.11 -0.86 -4.54
CA ARG A 12 -10.76 0.38 -4.98
C ARG A 12 -11.55 1.06 -3.86
N ALA A 13 -12.21 0.28 -3.00
CA ALA A 13 -12.94 0.83 -1.86
C ALA A 13 -12.00 1.54 -0.89
N GLU A 14 -10.89 0.92 -0.51
CA GLU A 14 -9.90 1.53 0.38
C GLU A 14 -9.13 2.67 -0.28
N LEU A 15 -8.83 2.60 -1.59
CA LEU A 15 -8.25 3.74 -2.33
C LEU A 15 -9.21 4.94 -2.33
N LYS A 16 -10.51 4.71 -2.49
CA LYS A 16 -11.51 5.78 -2.41
C LYS A 16 -11.56 6.40 -1.01
N ARG A 17 -11.50 5.58 0.04
CA ARG A 17 -11.44 6.03 1.44
C ARG A 17 -10.17 6.84 1.71
N MET A 18 -9.01 6.32 1.33
CA MET A 18 -7.73 7.01 1.43
C MET A 18 -7.76 8.36 0.73
N ARG A 19 -8.32 8.44 -0.49
CA ARG A 19 -8.48 9.72 -1.21
C ARG A 19 -9.36 10.70 -0.45
N ALA A 20 -10.45 10.23 0.16
CA ALA A 20 -11.33 11.09 0.95
C ALA A 20 -10.62 11.67 2.18
N ILE A 21 -9.78 10.85 2.86
CA ILE A 21 -8.93 11.31 3.97
C ILE A 21 -7.94 12.37 3.46
N VAL A 22 -7.10 12.03 2.48
CA VAL A 22 -6.04 12.92 1.98
C VAL A 22 -6.59 14.25 1.45
N THR A 23 -7.74 14.24 0.78
CA THR A 23 -8.38 15.45 0.26
C THR A 23 -8.94 16.33 1.37
N ARG A 24 -9.43 15.74 2.47
CA ARG A 24 -10.06 16.47 3.58
C ARG A 24 -9.04 17.12 4.50
N LEU A 25 -7.94 16.43 4.79
CA LEU A 25 -6.97 16.90 5.79
C LEU A 25 -6.13 18.05 5.27
N ASP A 26 -5.83 19.02 6.12
CA ASP A 26 -4.79 20.03 5.87
C ASP A 26 -3.39 19.54 6.29
N ASP A 27 -2.37 20.39 6.09
CA ASP A 27 -0.98 20.02 6.36
C ASP A 27 -0.66 19.92 7.86
N GLU A 28 -1.41 20.60 8.73
CA GLU A 28 -1.29 20.48 10.19
C GLU A 28 -1.86 19.14 10.65
N GLU A 29 -3.06 18.79 10.16
CA GLU A 29 -3.69 17.50 10.42
C GLU A 29 -2.84 16.33 9.89
N LEU A 30 -2.26 16.46 8.70
CA LEU A 30 -1.32 15.47 8.16
C LEU A 30 -0.04 15.32 9.00
N SER A 31 0.33 16.35 9.77
CA SER A 31 1.49 16.32 10.66
C SER A 31 1.18 15.78 12.05
N ARG A 32 -0.08 15.49 12.36
CA ARG A 32 -0.48 14.98 13.69
C ARG A 32 0.11 13.59 13.94
N PRO A 33 0.54 13.30 15.19
CA PRO A 33 0.99 11.96 15.56
C PRO A 33 -0.16 10.96 15.52
N VAL A 34 0.09 9.78 14.94
CA VAL A 34 -0.76 8.58 15.06
C VAL A 34 -0.30 7.73 16.24
N ASN A 35 1.02 7.63 16.44
CA ASN A 35 1.66 6.97 17.57
C ASN A 35 3.02 7.65 17.86
N GLU A 36 3.84 7.07 18.73
CA GLU A 36 5.14 7.63 19.12
C GLU A 36 6.14 7.76 17.95
N SER A 37 5.95 6.97 16.88
CA SER A 37 6.88 6.89 15.75
C SER A 37 6.38 7.54 14.47
N TRP A 38 5.07 7.67 14.29
CA TRP A 38 4.46 8.03 13.01
C TRP A 38 3.47 9.18 13.11
N THR A 39 3.50 10.06 12.11
CA THR A 39 2.44 11.05 11.84
C THR A 39 1.42 10.46 10.86
N VAL A 40 0.29 11.14 10.66
CA VAL A 40 -0.69 10.76 9.63
C VAL A 40 -0.04 10.64 8.25
N ALA A 41 0.74 11.65 7.84
CA ALA A 41 1.49 11.61 6.59
C ALA A 41 2.55 10.48 6.58
N GLY A 42 3.17 10.21 7.73
CA GLY A 42 4.12 9.11 7.88
C GLY A 42 3.49 7.74 7.62
N VAL A 43 2.31 7.48 8.19
CA VAL A 43 1.54 6.25 7.94
C VAL A 43 1.12 6.15 6.47
N LEU A 44 0.65 7.24 5.86
CA LEU A 44 0.32 7.26 4.43
C LEU A 44 1.54 6.93 3.55
N ALA A 45 2.72 7.48 3.86
CA ALA A 45 3.95 7.17 3.14
C ALA A 45 4.47 5.74 3.41
N HIS A 46 4.21 5.18 4.59
CA HIS A 46 4.44 3.77 4.87
C HIS A 46 3.57 2.88 3.97
N VAL A 47 2.28 3.19 3.84
CA VAL A 47 1.38 2.54 2.87
C VAL A 47 1.94 2.67 1.45
N ALA A 48 2.42 3.86 1.08
CA ALA A 48 3.02 4.12 -0.22
C ALA A 48 4.24 3.22 -0.49
N PHE A 49 5.11 3.01 0.49
CA PHE A 49 6.28 2.13 0.36
C PHE A 49 5.86 0.70 0.01
N TRP A 50 4.89 0.14 0.74
CA TRP A 50 4.43 -1.22 0.49
C TRP A 50 3.65 -1.37 -0.82
N ASP A 51 2.87 -0.35 -1.22
CA ASP A 51 2.25 -0.33 -2.55
C ASP A 51 3.29 -0.19 -3.67
N GLY A 52 4.37 0.56 -3.45
CA GLY A 52 5.51 0.63 -4.35
C GLY A 52 6.23 -0.73 -4.50
N ARG A 53 6.45 -1.45 -3.40
CA ARG A 53 6.97 -2.83 -3.44
C ARG A 53 6.03 -3.76 -4.21
N ALA A 54 4.73 -3.71 -3.94
CA ALA A 54 3.74 -4.52 -4.64
C ALA A 54 3.75 -4.22 -6.15
N LEU A 55 3.79 -2.94 -6.54
CA LEU A 55 3.90 -2.53 -7.93
C LEU A 55 5.17 -3.08 -8.60
N PHE A 56 6.32 -3.01 -7.92
CA PHE A 56 7.58 -3.59 -8.42
C PHE A 56 7.44 -5.10 -8.70
N LEU A 57 6.84 -5.85 -7.76
CA LEU A 57 6.66 -7.29 -7.90
C LEU A 57 5.66 -7.66 -9.01
N VAL A 58 4.58 -6.90 -9.13
CA VAL A 58 3.62 -7.08 -10.23
C VAL A 58 4.30 -6.81 -11.58
N GLU A 59 5.12 -5.77 -11.68
CA GLU A 59 5.88 -5.46 -12.90
C GLU A 59 6.92 -6.54 -13.23
N LYS A 60 7.60 -7.08 -12.22
CA LYS A 60 8.51 -8.23 -12.37
C LYS A 60 7.79 -9.44 -12.98
N LEU A 61 6.62 -9.77 -12.44
CA LEU A 61 5.76 -10.85 -12.93
C LEU A 61 5.36 -10.64 -14.39
N VAL A 62 5.05 -9.40 -14.77
CA VAL A 62 4.62 -9.01 -16.12
C VAL A 62 5.75 -9.12 -17.13
N ARG A 63 6.98 -8.76 -16.74
CA ARG A 63 8.17 -8.94 -17.58
C ARG A 63 8.56 -10.42 -17.74
N GLY A 64 7.89 -11.33 -17.04
CA GLY A 64 8.19 -12.76 -17.06
C GLY A 64 9.47 -13.10 -16.33
N GLU A 65 9.96 -12.21 -15.47
CA GLU A 65 11.11 -12.46 -14.62
C GLU A 65 10.76 -13.47 -13.52
N PRO A 66 11.66 -14.40 -13.19
CA PRO A 66 11.39 -15.38 -12.14
C PRO A 66 11.29 -14.69 -10.78
N LEU A 67 10.25 -15.04 -10.02
CA LEU A 67 10.18 -14.78 -8.58
C LEU A 67 11.16 -15.72 -7.88
N SER A 68 11.77 -15.22 -6.80
CA SER A 68 12.84 -15.85 -6.06
C SER A 68 12.60 -15.71 -4.56
N PRO A 69 13.29 -16.49 -3.71
CA PRO A 69 13.19 -16.33 -2.26
C PRO A 69 13.54 -14.91 -1.75
N SER A 70 14.30 -14.13 -2.53
CA SER A 70 14.62 -12.73 -2.18
C SER A 70 13.48 -11.76 -2.46
N ASP A 71 12.42 -12.18 -3.16
CA ASP A 71 11.22 -11.38 -3.38
C ASP A 71 10.19 -11.56 -2.26
N GLU A 72 10.34 -12.62 -1.45
CA GLU A 72 9.50 -12.87 -0.29
C GLU A 72 9.60 -11.73 0.71
N GLU A 73 8.48 -11.47 1.38
CA GLU A 73 8.49 -10.59 2.54
C GLU A 73 9.18 -11.30 3.71
N PRO A 74 10.15 -10.69 4.38
CA PRO A 74 10.74 -11.27 5.59
C PRO A 74 9.68 -11.47 6.68
N GLU A 75 9.86 -12.47 7.54
CA GLU A 75 8.98 -12.69 8.70
C GLU A 75 8.94 -11.48 9.65
N ASP A 76 10.07 -10.77 9.76
CA ASP A 76 10.22 -9.54 10.52
C ASP A 76 10.53 -8.37 9.58
N VAL A 77 9.56 -7.46 9.47
CA VAL A 77 9.62 -6.25 8.65
C VAL A 77 9.94 -4.99 9.46
N ASP A 78 10.10 -5.09 10.79
CA ASP A 78 10.28 -3.93 11.67
C ASP A 78 11.54 -3.15 11.31
N TRP A 79 12.63 -3.85 10.99
CA TRP A 79 13.87 -3.19 10.57
C TRP A 79 13.70 -2.44 9.23
N ILE A 80 12.84 -2.90 8.32
CA ILE A 80 12.53 -2.20 7.06
C ILE A 80 11.75 -0.92 7.39
N ASN A 81 10.73 -1.04 8.25
CA ASN A 81 9.90 0.07 8.66
C ASN A 81 10.71 1.14 9.42
N ASP A 82 11.58 0.72 10.34
CA ASP A 82 12.46 1.59 11.09
C ASP A 82 13.50 2.28 10.21
N ALA A 83 14.09 1.57 9.25
CA ALA A 83 15.06 2.12 8.33
C ALA A 83 14.43 3.09 7.31
N THR A 84 13.17 2.87 6.91
CA THR A 84 12.45 3.77 5.99
C THR A 84 11.86 4.99 6.69
N ARG A 85 11.49 4.89 7.97
CA ARG A 85 10.91 5.98 8.77
C ARG A 85 11.64 7.34 8.68
N PRO A 86 12.96 7.46 8.87
CA PRO A 86 13.63 8.76 8.76
C PRO A 86 13.57 9.34 7.34
N LEU A 87 13.56 8.50 6.31
CA LEU A 87 13.40 8.94 4.92
C LEU A 87 11.98 9.43 4.67
N ILE A 88 10.98 8.72 5.19
CA ILE A 88 9.57 9.11 5.10
C ILE A 88 9.34 10.45 5.81
N HIS A 89 9.84 10.62 7.03
CA HIS A 89 9.66 11.87 7.81
C HIS A 89 10.36 13.08 7.20
N ALA A 90 11.32 12.88 6.29
CA ALA A 90 11.93 13.98 5.55
C ALA A 90 11.03 14.50 4.41
N ILE A 91 9.98 13.77 4.01
CA ILE A 91 9.05 14.17 2.96
C ILE A 91 8.04 15.17 3.53
N PRO A 92 7.78 16.32 2.87
CA PRO A 92 6.72 17.23 3.30
C PRO A 92 5.37 16.51 3.42
N PRO A 93 4.57 16.73 4.49
CA PRO A 93 3.37 15.95 4.78
C PRO A 93 2.39 15.81 3.61
N ARG A 94 2.11 16.92 2.91
CA ARG A 94 1.27 16.91 1.71
C ARG A 94 1.84 16.04 0.60
N ARG A 95 3.15 16.12 0.35
CA ARG A 95 3.83 15.34 -0.69
C ARG A 95 3.82 13.84 -0.36
N ALA A 96 3.96 13.48 0.92
CA ALA A 96 3.84 12.10 1.38
C ALA A 96 2.43 11.53 1.13
N ALA A 97 1.39 12.30 1.47
CA ALA A 97 0.00 11.92 1.23
C ALA A 97 -0.34 11.81 -0.28
N ASP A 98 0.12 12.77 -1.09
CA ASP A 98 -0.04 12.75 -2.55
C ASP A 98 0.66 11.52 -3.17
N LEU A 99 1.87 11.19 -2.69
CA LEU A 99 2.63 10.02 -3.14
C LEU A 99 1.90 8.70 -2.83
N ALA A 100 1.30 8.60 -1.64
CA ALA A 100 0.50 7.44 -1.25
C ALA A 100 -0.67 7.19 -2.21
N LEU A 101 -1.41 8.25 -2.58
CA LEU A 101 -2.49 8.14 -3.57
C LEU A 101 -1.95 7.70 -4.93
N SER A 102 -0.85 8.30 -5.39
CA SER A 102 -0.27 8.00 -6.71
C SER A 102 0.19 6.55 -6.82
N LEU A 103 0.85 6.00 -5.80
CA LEU A 103 1.31 4.60 -5.83
C LEU A 103 0.16 3.62 -5.66
N ALA A 104 -0.83 3.95 -4.84
CA ALA A 104 -2.03 3.13 -4.68
C ALA A 104 -2.86 3.06 -5.98
N GLU A 105 -3.02 4.19 -6.68
CA GLU A 105 -3.62 4.22 -8.02
C GLU A 105 -2.85 3.34 -9.01
N ALA A 106 -1.52 3.50 -9.06
CA ALA A 106 -0.68 2.79 -10.00
C ALA A 106 -0.72 1.27 -9.79
N VAL A 107 -0.63 0.80 -8.55
CA VAL A 107 -0.70 -0.65 -8.27
C VAL A 107 -2.11 -1.21 -8.53
N ASP A 108 -3.17 -0.46 -8.22
CA ASP A 108 -4.54 -0.89 -8.48
C ASP A 108 -4.83 -1.00 -9.99
N GLU A 109 -4.40 0.00 -10.78
CA GLU A 109 -4.51 -0.04 -12.24
C GLU A 109 -3.71 -1.22 -12.81
N ARG A 110 -2.52 -1.45 -12.25
CA ARG A 110 -1.67 -2.53 -12.74
C ARG A 110 -2.25 -3.91 -12.46
N LEU A 111 -2.77 -4.13 -11.26
CA LEU A 111 -3.46 -5.37 -10.87
C LEU A 111 -4.73 -5.60 -11.70
N ALA A 112 -5.51 -4.53 -11.94
CA ALA A 112 -6.72 -4.61 -12.73
C ALA A 112 -6.48 -4.93 -14.22
N SER A 113 -5.29 -4.63 -14.74
CA SER A 113 -4.89 -4.91 -16.12
C SER A 113 -4.12 -6.21 -16.30
N LEU A 114 -3.94 -7.02 -15.24
CA LEU A 114 -3.27 -8.31 -15.35
C LEU A 114 -4.09 -9.28 -16.21
N LYS A 115 -3.38 -10.01 -17.08
CA LYS A 115 -3.97 -11.11 -17.84
C LYS A 115 -4.34 -12.26 -16.89
N PRO A 116 -5.40 -13.04 -17.18
CA PRO A 116 -5.87 -14.10 -16.29
C PRO A 116 -4.79 -15.14 -15.91
N GLU A 117 -3.82 -15.40 -16.79
CA GLU A 117 -2.71 -16.30 -16.50
C GLU A 117 -1.70 -15.76 -15.46
N LEU A 118 -1.56 -14.44 -15.34
CA LEU A 118 -0.70 -13.81 -14.33
C LEU A 118 -1.43 -13.67 -13.00
N VAL A 119 -2.73 -13.45 -13.03
CA VAL A 119 -3.59 -13.42 -11.83
C VAL A 119 -3.51 -14.73 -11.05
N ARG A 120 -3.46 -15.87 -11.75
CA ARG A 120 -3.25 -17.18 -11.12
C ARG A 120 -1.88 -17.35 -10.46
N LYS A 121 -0.97 -16.41 -10.64
CA LYS A 121 0.36 -16.38 -10.02
C LYS A 121 0.49 -15.30 -8.94
N THR A 122 -0.64 -14.76 -8.47
CA THR A 122 -0.69 -13.79 -7.37
C THR A 122 -1.46 -14.40 -6.20
N TRP A 123 -1.10 -14.04 -4.97
CA TRP A 123 -1.93 -14.32 -3.81
C TRP A 123 -3.21 -13.46 -3.90
N PRO A 124 -4.42 -14.01 -3.61
CA PRO A 124 -4.66 -15.30 -2.96
C PRO A 124 -4.79 -16.51 -3.92
N SER A 125 -4.82 -16.32 -5.23
CA SER A 125 -4.99 -17.43 -6.20
C SER A 125 -3.82 -18.42 -6.20
N ASP A 126 -2.60 -17.96 -5.89
CA ASP A 126 -1.45 -18.79 -5.55
C ASP A 126 -0.97 -18.46 -4.13
N PRO A 127 -1.22 -19.33 -3.13
CA PRO A 127 -0.80 -19.10 -1.75
C PRO A 127 0.72 -19.03 -1.55
N THR A 128 1.51 -19.49 -2.52
CA THR A 128 2.98 -19.45 -2.47
C THR A 128 3.57 -18.24 -3.18
N SER A 129 2.74 -17.37 -3.74
CA SER A 129 3.20 -16.20 -4.46
C SER A 129 3.56 -15.06 -3.51
N PRO A 130 4.76 -14.45 -3.63
CA PRO A 130 5.11 -13.22 -2.92
C PRO A 130 4.35 -11.98 -3.45
N VAL A 131 3.71 -12.08 -4.62
CA VAL A 131 2.90 -11.01 -5.20
C VAL A 131 1.50 -11.04 -4.60
N ASN A 132 1.22 -10.15 -3.65
CA ASN A 132 -0.10 -9.99 -3.05
C ASN A 132 -0.99 -9.04 -3.87
N ALA A 133 -2.06 -9.57 -4.49
CA ALA A 133 -3.03 -8.78 -5.24
C ALA A 133 -4.03 -8.02 -4.35
N SER A 134 -4.12 -8.38 -3.06
CA SER A 134 -4.89 -7.64 -2.07
C SER A 134 -4.05 -6.51 -1.48
N ARG A 135 -4.52 -5.29 -1.63
CA ARG A 135 -3.98 -4.09 -0.98
C ARG A 135 -4.92 -3.56 0.10
N ALA A 136 -6.19 -3.98 0.06
CA ALA A 136 -7.26 -3.49 0.90
C ALA A 136 -7.02 -3.72 2.40
N GLU A 137 -6.52 -4.89 2.80
CA GLU A 137 -6.32 -5.19 4.23
C GLU A 137 -5.28 -4.26 4.86
N HIS A 138 -4.08 -4.22 4.28
CA HIS A 138 -3.00 -3.34 4.72
C HIS A 138 -3.39 -1.85 4.70
N ARG A 139 -4.07 -1.39 3.63
CA ARG A 139 -4.58 -0.01 3.58
C ARG A 139 -5.61 0.22 4.67
N GLY A 140 -6.61 -0.65 4.78
CA GLY A 140 -7.73 -0.51 5.71
C GLY A 140 -7.27 -0.39 7.16
N GLU A 141 -6.35 -1.27 7.59
CA GLU A 141 -5.74 -1.22 8.93
C GLU A 141 -5.15 0.16 9.24
N HIS A 142 -4.28 0.68 8.36
CA HIS A 142 -3.63 1.96 8.58
C HIS A 142 -4.58 3.17 8.44
N LEU A 143 -5.60 3.07 7.59
CA LEU A 143 -6.64 4.10 7.50
C LEU A 143 -7.50 4.14 8.77
N ASP A 144 -7.75 2.98 9.40
CA ASP A 144 -8.43 2.91 10.70
C ASP A 144 -7.60 3.60 11.80
N GLU A 145 -6.28 3.38 11.84
CA GLU A 145 -5.35 4.04 12.77
C GLU A 145 -5.35 5.57 12.60
N ILE A 146 -5.26 6.03 11.34
CA ILE A 146 -5.30 7.46 11.01
C ILE A 146 -6.63 8.08 11.44
N GLU A 147 -7.76 7.46 11.10
CA GLU A 147 -9.06 7.99 11.48
C GLU A 147 -9.24 7.97 13.01
N ALA A 148 -8.67 7.00 13.72
CA ALA A 148 -8.68 6.97 15.17
C ALA A 148 -7.90 8.12 15.80
N SER A 149 -6.71 8.45 15.28
CA SER A 149 -5.90 9.54 15.81
C SER A 149 -6.54 10.93 15.59
N LEU A 150 -7.37 11.07 14.56
CA LEU A 150 -8.03 12.34 14.20
C LEU A 150 -9.35 12.60 14.95
N ARG A 151 -9.88 11.61 15.68
CA ARG A 151 -11.11 11.77 16.48
C ARG A 151 -10.89 12.45 17.84
N ASN A 152 -9.62 12.69 18.20
CA ASN A 152 -9.21 13.26 19.48
C ASN A 152 -8.92 14.76 19.36
#